data_AF-I0KD40-F1
#
_entry.id   AF-I0KD40-F1
#
_cell.length_a   1.000
_cell.length_b   1.000
_cell.length_c   1.000
_cell.angle_alpha   90.00
_cell.angle_beta   90.00
_cell.angle_gamma   90.00
#
_symmetry.space_group_name_H-M   'P 1'
#
loop_
_entity.id
_entity.type
_entity.pdbx_description
1 polymer ?
#
loop_
_entity_poly.entity_id
_entity_poly.type
_entity_poly.pdbx_seq_one_letter_code
_entity_poly.pdbx_strand_id
1 'polypeptide(L)'
;MSKLRTPKPTTLDALLQQLAITNKPTYFVIGCASGKAEVLVTMAVQGEQIQNWEELAHRRREQASSCFPKYDQVHLYLRLPNGRICDITNE
;
A
#
# COMPACT_ATOMS: atom_id res chain seq x y z
N MET A 1 26.14 -14.59 14.82
CA MET A 1 25.79 -13.17 14.57
C MET A 1 24.80 -13.11 13.42
N SER A 2 23.50 -13.04 13.71
CA SER A 2 22.47 -12.91 12.68
C SER A 2 22.57 -11.51 12.08
N LYS A 3 23.13 -11.40 10.86
CA LYS A 3 23.06 -10.18 10.07
C LYS A 3 21.59 -9.90 9.78
N LEU A 4 21.01 -8.93 10.50
CA LEU A 4 19.73 -8.32 10.10
C LEU A 4 19.90 -7.86 8.65
N ARG A 5 19.29 -8.58 7.72
CA ARG A 5 19.20 -8.14 6.33
C ARG A 5 18.37 -6.87 6.36
N THR A 6 19.03 -5.72 6.29
CA THR A 6 18.36 -4.47 5.95
C THR A 6 17.60 -4.74 4.64
N PRO A 7 16.27 -4.59 4.61
CA PRO A 7 15.51 -4.79 3.39
C PRO A 7 16.11 -3.89 2.32
N LYS A 8 16.40 -4.46 1.15
CA LYS A 8 16.91 -3.65 0.03
C LYS A 8 15.86 -2.57 -0.27
N PRO A 9 16.29 -1.33 -0.55
CA PRO A 9 15.37 -0.31 -1.03
C PRO A 9 14.62 -0.88 -2.23
N THR A 10 13.30 -1.00 -2.09
CA THR A 10 12.42 -1.59 -3.09
C THR A 10 11.77 -0.43 -3.84
N THR A 11 11.89 -0.42 -5.17
CA THR A 11 11.19 0.56 -6.00
C THR A 11 9.68 0.29 -5.93
N LEU A 12 8.86 1.30 -6.26
CA LEU A 12 7.41 1.15 -6.26
C LEU A 12 6.97 -0.06 -7.11
N ASP A 13 7.48 -0.19 -8.34
CA ASP A 13 7.15 -1.30 -9.22
C ASP A 13 7.50 -2.66 -8.64
N ALA A 14 8.70 -2.79 -8.05
CA ALA A 14 9.14 -4.03 -7.44
C ALA A 14 8.31 -4.39 -6.19
N LEU A 15 7.82 -3.39 -5.46
CA LEU A 15 6.93 -3.58 -4.33
C LEU A 15 5.55 -4.04 -4.80
N LEU A 16 4.97 -3.38 -5.80
CA LEU A 16 3.68 -3.74 -6.38
C LEU A 16 3.68 -5.17 -6.93
N GLN A 17 4.75 -5.59 -7.61
CA GLN A 17 4.89 -6.98 -8.08
C GLN A 17 4.88 -8.00 -6.94
N GLN A 18 5.53 -7.69 -5.81
CA GLN A 18 5.52 -8.57 -4.64
C GLN A 18 4.13 -8.64 -3.99
N LEU A 19 3.39 -7.53 -3.99
CA LEU A 19 2.06 -7.45 -3.40
C LEU A 19 0.98 -8.15 -4.25
N ALA A 20 1.23 -8.40 -5.54
CA ALA A 20 0.27 -9.02 -6.45
C ALA A 20 -0.05 -10.51 -6.15
N ILE A 21 0.70 -11.18 -5.27
CA ILE A 21 0.72 -12.64 -5.13
C ILE A 21 -0.49 -13.23 -4.36
N THR A 22 -1.29 -12.42 -3.65
CA THR A 22 -2.44 -12.93 -2.85
C THR A 22 -3.80 -12.70 -3.50
N ASN A 23 -4.71 -13.67 -3.36
CA ASN A 23 -6.08 -13.65 -3.90
C ASN A 23 -7.12 -12.93 -3.03
N LYS A 24 -6.70 -12.14 -2.04
CA LYS A 24 -7.61 -11.39 -1.17
C LYS A 24 -7.63 -9.92 -1.57
N PRO A 25 -8.82 -9.31 -1.72
CA PRO A 25 -8.92 -7.89 -1.95
C PRO A 25 -8.30 -7.13 -0.77
N THR A 26 -7.42 -6.18 -1.06
CA THR A 26 -6.61 -5.52 -0.03
C THR A 26 -6.20 -4.14 -0.49
N TYR A 27 -6.43 -3.16 0.39
CA TYR A 27 -5.93 -1.80 0.19
C TYR A 27 -4.54 -1.66 0.79
N PHE A 28 -3.67 -0.96 0.08
CA PHE A 28 -2.29 -0.67 0.48
C PHE A 28 -2.08 0.83 0.42
N VAL A 29 -1.69 1.41 1.56
CA VAL A 29 -1.15 2.77 1.58
C VAL A 29 0.36 2.65 1.43
N ILE A 30 0.91 3.21 0.36
CA ILE A 30 2.34 3.12 0.03
C ILE A 30 2.97 4.50 0.11
N GLY A 31 3.99 4.65 0.94
CA GLY A 31 4.81 5.85 1.02
C GLY A 31 6.01 5.73 0.08
N CYS A 32 6.26 6.77 -0.70
CA CYS A 32 7.41 6.88 -1.58
C CYS A 32 8.30 8.05 -1.14
N ALA A 33 9.59 7.80 -0.93
CA ALA A 33 10.59 8.83 -0.67
C ALA A 33 11.95 8.43 -1.24
N SER A 34 12.67 9.37 -1.86
CA SER A 34 14.04 9.15 -2.34
C SER A 34 14.20 7.89 -3.22
N GLY A 35 13.22 7.63 -4.09
CA GLY A 35 13.19 6.47 -4.99
C GLY A 35 12.90 5.11 -4.31
N LYS A 36 12.49 5.13 -3.05
CA LYS A 36 12.11 3.94 -2.27
C LYS A 36 10.61 3.97 -2.00
N ALA A 37 9.99 2.80 -2.03
CA ALA A 37 8.58 2.61 -1.69
C ALA A 37 8.45 1.64 -0.51
N GLU A 38 7.55 1.95 0.42
CA GLU A 38 7.26 1.12 1.58
C GLU A 38 5.75 1.09 1.86
N VAL A 39 5.22 -0.07 2.26
CA VAL A 39 3.83 -0.18 2.69
C VAL A 39 3.70 0.40 4.09
N LEU A 40 2.88 1.44 4.23
CA LEU A 40 2.60 2.11 5.51
C LEU A 40 1.40 1.46 6.20
N VAL A 41 0.39 1.09 5.42
CA VAL A 41 -0.84 0.48 5.92
C VAL A 41 -1.27 -0.63 4.96
N THR A 42 -1.70 -1.76 5.52
CA THR A 42 -2.35 -2.86 4.78
C THR A 42 -3.73 -3.09 5.37
N MET A 43 -4.76 -3.10 4.54
CA MET A 43 -6.14 -3.32 4.95
C MET A 43 -6.75 -4.43 4.11
N ALA A 44 -6.81 -5.63 4.68
CA ALA A 44 -7.51 -6.74 4.05
C ALA A 44 -9.02 -6.51 4.16
N VAL A 45 -9.72 -6.52 3.03
CA VAL A 45 -11.17 -6.40 2.99
C VAL A 45 -11.77 -7.65 3.62
N GLN A 46 -12.61 -7.46 4.64
CA GLN A 46 -13.38 -8.52 5.29
C GLN A 46 -14.87 -8.25 5.09
N GLY A 47 -15.61 -9.27 4.62
CA GLY A 47 -17.04 -9.16 4.33
C GLY A 47 -17.37 -8.56 2.95
N GLU A 48 -18.64 -8.28 2.71
CA GLU A 48 -19.18 -7.97 1.36
C GLU A 48 -19.19 -6.48 0.99
N GLN A 49 -18.98 -5.55 1.93
CA GLN A 49 -19.18 -4.11 1.68
C GLN A 49 -17.89 -3.36 1.29
N ILE A 50 -17.45 -3.53 0.04
CA ILE A 50 -16.20 -2.94 -0.49
C ILE A 50 -16.21 -1.39 -0.44
N GLN A 51 -17.34 -0.72 -0.71
CA GLN A 51 -17.40 0.75 -0.74
C GLN A 51 -17.00 1.41 0.59
N ASN A 52 -17.40 0.83 1.72
CA ASN A 52 -17.03 1.35 3.05
C ASN A 52 -15.53 1.18 3.33
N TRP A 53 -14.89 0.18 2.72
CA TRP A 53 -13.45 -0.06 2.89
C TRP A 53 -12.62 0.93 2.09
N GLU A 54 -13.10 1.34 0.91
CA GLU A 54 -12.43 2.35 0.09
C GLU A 54 -12.37 3.69 0.81
N GLU A 55 -13.50 4.19 1.30
CA GLU A 55 -13.56 5.46 2.03
C GLU A 55 -12.66 5.42 3.28
N LEU A 56 -12.66 4.29 4.00
CA LEU A 56 -11.73 4.08 5.12
C LEU A 56 -10.28 4.12 4.66
N ALA A 57 -9.94 3.50 3.51
CA ALA A 57 -8.60 3.47 2.97
C ALA A 57 -8.10 4.87 2.55
N HIS A 58 -8.95 5.70 1.94
CA HIS A 58 -8.64 7.11 1.66
C HIS A 58 -8.36 7.89 2.94
N ARG A 59 -9.20 7.75 3.97
CA ARG A 59 -8.95 8.36 5.29
C ARG A 59 -7.63 7.89 5.91
N ARG A 60 -7.27 6.61 5.76
CA ARG A 60 -5.99 6.08 6.23
C ARG A 60 -4.80 6.64 5.45
N ARG A 61 -4.94 6.86 4.14
CA ARG A 61 -3.91 7.50 3.30
C ARG A 61 -3.64 8.94 3.77
N GLU A 62 -4.69 9.71 4.03
CA GLU A 62 -4.58 11.08 4.56
C GLU A 62 -3.91 11.12 5.93
N GLN A 63 -4.32 10.22 6.82
CA GLN A 63 -3.67 10.05 8.14
C GLN A 63 -2.19 9.68 7.99
N ALA A 64 -1.86 8.75 7.09
CA ALA A 64 -0.48 8.33 6.85
C ALA A 64 0.38 9.48 6.32
N SER A 65 -0.17 10.32 5.44
CA SER A 65 0.53 11.52 4.93
C SER A 65 0.92 12.47 6.06
N SER A 66 0.07 12.58 7.08
CA SER A 66 0.34 13.41 8.27
C SER A 66 1.30 12.74 9.25
N CYS A 67 1.15 11.43 9.48
CA CYS A 67 1.95 10.67 10.45
C CYS A 67 3.36 10.33 9.96
N PHE A 68 3.57 10.28 8.65
CA PHE A 68 4.83 9.90 8.04
C PHE A 68 5.34 10.99 7.06
N PRO A 69 5.67 12.19 7.57
CA PRO A 69 6.08 13.33 6.73
C PRO A 69 7.41 13.12 6.00
N LYS A 70 8.12 12.02 6.28
CA LYS A 70 9.34 11.62 5.59
C LYS A 70 9.11 11.05 4.18
N TYR A 71 7.86 10.73 3.81
CA TYR A 71 7.53 10.28 2.46
C TYR A 71 7.00 11.46 1.65
N ASP A 72 7.63 11.72 0.51
CA ASP A 72 7.31 12.83 -0.39
C ASP A 72 5.94 12.61 -1.06
N GLN A 73 5.56 11.34 -1.23
CA GLN A 73 4.29 10.93 -1.83
C GLN A 73 3.68 9.77 -1.05
N VAL A 74 2.37 9.80 -0.88
CA VAL A 74 1.59 8.70 -0.29
C VAL A 74 0.49 8.31 -1.26
N HIS A 75 0.60 7.09 -1.76
CA HIS A 75 -0.28 6.48 -2.75
C HIS A 75 -1.24 5.50 -2.09
N LEU A 76 -2.38 5.27 -2.72
CA LEU A 76 -3.36 4.26 -2.33
C LEU A 76 -3.59 3.29 -3.49
N TYR A 77 -3.38 2.01 -3.21
CA TYR A 77 -3.56 0.94 -4.16
C TYR A 77 -4.59 -0.06 -3.67
N LEU A 78 -5.43 -0.56 -4.57
CA LEU A 78 -6.32 -1.69 -4.34
C LEU A 78 -5.81 -2.91 -5.11
N ARG A 79 -5.50 -3.99 -4.40
CA ARG A 79 -5.39 -5.31 -5.03
C ARG A 79 -6.76 -5.95 -5.13
N LEU A 80 -7.09 -6.42 -6.32
CA LEU A 80 -8.30 -7.17 -6.63
C LEU A 80 -8.09 -8.69 -6.42
N PRO A 81 -9.16 -9.50 -6.31
CA PRO A 81 -9.04 -10.95 -6.13
C PRO A 81 -8.27 -11.67 -7.24
N ASN A 82 -8.18 -11.08 -8.43
CA ASN A 82 -7.41 -11.60 -9.56
C ASN A 82 -5.90 -11.26 -9.51
N GLY A 83 -5.42 -10.68 -8.41
CA GLY A 83 -4.02 -10.28 -8.22
C GLY A 83 -3.65 -8.95 -8.89
N ARG A 84 -4.55 -8.34 -9.67
CA ARG A 84 -4.31 -7.02 -10.28
C ARG A 84 -4.29 -5.96 -9.20
N ILE A 85 -3.33 -5.04 -9.28
CA ILE A 85 -3.26 -3.86 -8.43
C ILE A 85 -3.69 -2.64 -9.24
N CYS A 86 -4.60 -1.84 -8.68
CA CYS A 86 -5.13 -0.61 -9.25
C CYS A 86 -4.67 0.57 -8.38
N ASP A 87 -4.15 1.62 -9.02
CA ASP A 87 -3.90 2.90 -8.34
C ASP A 87 -5.22 3.65 -8.22
N ILE A 88 -5.67 3.89 -7.00
CA ILE A 88 -6.92 4.59 -6.70
C ILE A 88 -6.64 5.88 -5.91
N THR A 89 -5.41 6.40 -5.98
CA THR A 89 -4.97 7.52 -5.13
C THR A 89 -5.82 8.78 -5.28
N ASN A 90 -6.42 8.99 -6.46
CA ASN A 90 -7.19 10.20 -6.82
C ASN A 90 -8.60 9.88 -7.37
N GLU A 91 -9.09 8.65 -7.16
CA GLU A 91 -10.50 8.33 -7.42
C GLU A 91 -11.40 8.99 -6.36
#